data_AF-A0A931QB63-F1
#
_entry.id   AF-A0A931QB63-F1
#
_cell.length_a   1.000
_cell.length_b   1.000
_cell.length_c   1.000
_cell.angle_alpha   90.00
_cell.angle_beta   90.00
_cell.angle_gamma   90.00
#
_symmetry.space_group_name_H-M   'P 1'
#
loop_
_entity.id
_entity.type
_entity.pdbx_description
1 polymer ?
#
loop_
_entity_poly.entity_id
_entity_poly.type
_entity_poly.pdbx_seq_one_letter_code
_entity_poly.pdbx_strand_id
1 'polypeptide(L)'
;MFRRRRPDTPEVCDTRHRGSAPVPSASAPDALASAQPTPAPDVDPAGYTAEAERFATAVSGRSPGLHLDFTPESVARLDTFMARPGAMSGDGYVLGLGCYVGEVIRRNVGGAWVADGSLVEVGSVAETFPLQQAGICCRRANRHECPDLLQSYLATVMNAAGSVRQERPPPPS
;
A
#
# COMPACT_ATOMS: atom_id res chain seq x y z
N MET A 1 -47.79 45.88 0.67
CA MET A 1 -46.84 46.14 1.78
C MET A 1 -45.55 45.39 1.49
N PHE A 2 -44.50 46.10 1.09
CA PHE A 2 -43.18 45.57 0.80
C PHE A 2 -42.34 45.50 2.09
N ARG A 3 -41.72 44.35 2.39
CA ARG A 3 -40.53 44.31 3.26
C ARG A 3 -39.43 43.53 2.56
N ARG A 4 -38.49 44.29 1.99
CA ARG A 4 -37.21 43.81 1.45
C ARG A 4 -36.34 43.32 2.61
N ARG A 5 -35.93 42.05 2.60
CA ARG A 5 -34.81 41.57 3.44
C ARG A 5 -33.50 41.97 2.77
N ARG A 6 -32.61 42.59 3.53
CA ARG A 6 -31.25 42.96 3.09
C ARG A 6 -30.35 41.71 3.08
N PRO A 7 -29.35 41.64 2.20
CA PRO A 7 -28.24 40.70 2.30
C PRO A 7 -27.20 41.21 3.31
N ASP A 8 -26.78 40.34 4.24
CA ASP A 8 -25.60 40.55 5.09
C ASP A 8 -24.35 40.15 4.32
N THR A 9 -23.40 41.08 4.22
CA THR A 9 -22.04 40.89 3.70
C THR A 9 -21.05 41.42 4.76
N PRO A 10 -19.77 41.06 4.66
CA PRO A 10 -19.07 40.08 5.47
C PRO A 10 -18.32 40.71 6.66
N GLU A 11 -18.14 39.93 7.72
CA GLU A 11 -17.31 40.30 8.87
C GLU A 11 -15.83 40.29 8.48
N VAL A 12 -15.22 41.48 8.51
CA VAL A 12 -13.79 41.71 8.30
C VAL A 12 -13.05 41.32 9.57
N CYS A 13 -12.37 40.17 9.56
CA CYS A 13 -11.47 39.79 10.64
C CYS A 13 -10.16 40.60 10.59
N ASP A 14 -10.04 41.47 11.57
CA ASP A 14 -8.90 42.29 11.98
C ASP A 14 -7.58 41.48 12.02
N THR A 15 -6.67 41.78 11.09
CA THR A 15 -5.31 41.22 11.05
C THR A 15 -4.42 42.02 12.01
N ARG A 16 -4.41 41.61 13.29
CA ARG A 16 -3.43 42.15 14.26
C ARG A 16 -2.18 41.31 14.27
N HIS A 17 -1.11 41.95 13.80
CA HIS A 17 0.28 41.67 14.16
C HIS A 17 0.42 41.36 15.65
N ARG A 18 0.77 40.11 15.98
CA ARG A 18 1.40 39.76 17.26
C ARG A 18 2.70 39.00 16.99
N GLY A 19 3.75 39.58 17.56
CA GLY A 19 5.08 39.06 17.87
C GLY A 19 5.49 37.70 17.31
N SER A 20 6.61 37.73 16.59
CA SER A 20 7.52 36.59 16.44
C SER A 20 7.77 35.93 17.79
N ALA A 21 7.05 34.84 18.07
CA ALA A 21 7.47 33.85 19.02
C ALA A 21 8.67 33.09 18.42
N PRO A 22 9.66 32.66 19.23
CA PRO A 22 10.72 31.78 18.75
C PRO A 22 10.07 30.51 18.20
N VAL A 23 10.38 30.22 16.94
CA VAL A 23 10.00 28.98 16.27
C VAL A 23 10.47 27.82 17.15
N PRO A 24 9.57 26.93 17.65
CA PRO A 24 10.05 25.67 18.19
C PRO A 24 10.73 24.93 17.04
N SER A 25 12.05 24.79 17.14
CA SER A 25 12.84 23.99 16.21
C SER A 25 12.20 22.60 16.14
N ALA A 26 11.52 22.34 15.03
CA ALA A 26 10.88 21.06 14.74
C ALA A 26 11.97 20.01 14.48
N SER A 27 12.56 19.51 15.56
CA SER A 27 13.38 18.31 15.52
C SER A 27 12.46 17.09 15.56
N ALA A 28 12.01 16.65 14.39
CA ALA A 28 11.69 15.26 14.05
C ALA A 28 11.43 15.20 12.54
N PRO A 29 12.07 14.27 11.80
CA PRO A 29 11.71 12.87 11.94
C PRO A 29 12.89 11.91 11.74
N ASP A 30 13.41 11.33 12.82
CA ASP A 30 14.42 10.25 12.72
C ASP A 30 14.14 9.09 13.68
N ALA A 31 12.85 8.85 13.96
CA ALA A 31 12.37 7.73 14.76
C ALA A 31 11.47 6.78 13.95
N LEU A 32 11.69 6.69 12.64
CA LEU A 32 11.40 5.46 11.88
C LEU A 32 12.60 4.50 11.91
N ALA A 33 13.52 4.71 12.86
CA ALA A 33 14.65 3.85 13.16
C ALA A 33 14.17 2.42 13.43
N SER A 34 14.51 1.55 12.47
CA SER A 34 14.90 0.15 12.72
C SER A 34 13.92 -0.73 13.47
N ALA A 35 12.62 -0.69 13.12
CA ALA A 35 11.83 -1.90 13.28
C ALA A 35 12.43 -2.94 12.34
N GLN A 36 13.33 -3.78 12.86
CA GLN A 36 13.87 -4.90 12.11
C GLN A 36 12.68 -5.68 11.55
N PRO A 37 12.68 -6.01 10.25
CA PRO A 37 11.63 -6.83 9.67
C PRO A 37 11.49 -8.06 10.55
N THR A 38 10.30 -8.25 11.12
CA THR A 38 10.01 -9.50 11.83
C THR A 38 10.29 -10.59 10.81
N PRO A 39 11.18 -11.56 11.11
CA PRO A 39 11.52 -12.60 10.15
C PRO A 39 10.20 -13.24 9.74
N ALA A 40 9.97 -13.33 8.43
CA ALA A 40 8.83 -14.06 7.93
C ALA A 40 8.87 -15.48 8.54
N PRO A 41 7.71 -16.07 8.83
CA PRO A 41 7.70 -17.48 9.20
C PRO A 41 8.44 -18.26 8.10
N ASP A 42 9.29 -19.21 8.49
CA ASP A 42 10.00 -20.09 7.55
C ASP A 42 8.96 -20.99 6.86
N VAL A 43 8.43 -20.48 5.74
CA VAL A 43 7.36 -21.09 4.98
C VAL A 43 7.93 -21.46 3.62
N ASP A 44 7.67 -22.70 3.20
CA ASP A 44 7.96 -23.16 1.85
C ASP A 44 7.46 -22.12 0.82
N PRO A 45 8.24 -21.76 -0.20
CA PRO A 45 7.78 -20.91 -1.30
C PRO A 45 6.39 -21.26 -1.86
N ALA A 46 6.04 -22.56 -1.90
CA ALA A 46 4.70 -23.01 -2.29
C ALA A 46 3.60 -22.57 -1.29
N GLY A 47 3.95 -22.44 -0.01
CA GLY A 47 3.09 -21.96 1.05
C GLY A 47 2.66 -20.51 0.90
N TYR A 48 3.51 -19.61 0.37
CA TYR A 48 3.12 -18.22 0.11
C TYR A 48 2.05 -18.10 -0.97
N THR A 49 2.14 -18.93 -2.02
CA THR A 49 1.11 -18.97 -3.08
C THR A 49 -0.22 -19.48 -2.52
N ALA A 50 -0.19 -20.58 -1.76
CA ALA A 50 -1.39 -21.14 -1.13
C ALA A 50 -2.03 -20.16 -0.12
N GLU A 51 -1.21 -19.41 0.62
CA GLU A 51 -1.70 -18.39 1.55
C GLU A 51 -2.34 -17.21 0.82
N ALA A 52 -1.79 -16.80 -0.33
CA ALA A 52 -2.40 -15.78 -1.19
C ALA A 52 -3.82 -16.17 -1.65
N GLU A 53 -4.00 -17.43 -2.06
CA GLU A 53 -5.30 -17.98 -2.47
C GLU A 53 -6.29 -18.12 -1.31
N ARG A 54 -5.80 -18.59 -0.16
CA ARG A 54 -6.59 -18.67 1.08
C ARG A 54 -7.08 -17.28 1.49
N PHE A 55 -6.20 -16.29 1.44
CA PHE A 55 -6.54 -14.91 1.75
C PHE A 55 -7.58 -14.35 0.77
N ALA A 56 -7.37 -14.51 -0.54
CA ALA A 56 -8.30 -14.06 -1.57
C ALA A 56 -9.71 -14.63 -1.35
N THR A 57 -9.79 -15.93 -1.05
CA THR A 57 -11.05 -16.63 -0.74
C THR A 57 -11.69 -16.11 0.55
N ALA A 58 -10.91 -15.98 1.62
CA ALA A 58 -11.40 -15.54 2.92
C ALA A 58 -11.96 -14.11 2.89
N VAL A 59 -11.26 -13.19 2.21
CA VAL A 59 -11.69 -11.79 2.08
C VAL A 59 -12.94 -11.69 1.20
N SER A 60 -12.97 -12.39 0.06
CA SER A 60 -14.14 -12.40 -0.83
C SER A 60 -15.37 -12.98 -0.14
N GLY A 61 -15.21 -13.97 0.74
CA GLY A 61 -16.31 -14.53 1.54
C GLY A 61 -16.84 -13.62 2.65
N ARG A 62 -16.01 -12.70 3.16
CA ARG A 62 -16.39 -11.77 4.25
C ARG A 62 -16.95 -10.45 3.76
N SER A 63 -16.59 -10.01 2.56
CA SER A 63 -17.04 -8.74 1.99
C SER A 63 -17.71 -8.96 0.64
N PRO A 64 -19.05 -9.05 0.62
CA PRO A 64 -19.81 -9.11 -0.64
C PRO A 64 -19.45 -7.91 -1.53
N GLY A 65 -18.95 -8.18 -2.72
CA GLY A 65 -18.53 -7.16 -3.69
C GLY A 65 -17.01 -6.90 -3.74
N LEU A 66 -16.22 -7.45 -2.82
CA LEU A 66 -14.76 -7.41 -2.92
C LEU A 66 -14.24 -8.71 -3.55
N HIS A 67 -14.12 -8.72 -4.88
CA HIS A 67 -13.53 -9.83 -5.62
C HIS A 67 -12.02 -9.64 -5.80
N LEU A 68 -11.25 -10.61 -5.32
CA LEU A 68 -9.80 -10.64 -5.38
C LEU A 68 -9.32 -11.66 -6.43
N ASP A 69 -8.96 -11.17 -7.62
CA ASP A 69 -8.60 -11.95 -8.83
C ASP A 69 -7.12 -11.86 -9.25
N PHE A 70 -6.27 -11.37 -8.34
CA PHE A 70 -4.83 -11.19 -8.54
C PHE A 70 -4.47 -10.20 -9.67
N THR A 71 -5.33 -9.20 -9.87
CA THR A 71 -5.09 -8.08 -10.80
C THR A 71 -4.60 -6.85 -10.04
N PRO A 72 -3.90 -5.91 -10.70
CA PRO A 72 -3.61 -4.61 -10.09
C PRO A 72 -4.87 -3.88 -9.61
N GLU A 73 -5.97 -4.02 -10.35
CA GLU A 73 -7.26 -3.42 -10.01
C GLU A 73 -7.87 -4.02 -8.74
N SER A 74 -7.71 -5.32 -8.48
CA SER A 74 -8.16 -5.91 -7.22
C SER A 74 -7.36 -5.44 -6.01
N VAL A 75 -6.07 -5.11 -6.19
CA VAL A 75 -5.26 -4.49 -5.13
C VAL A 75 -5.77 -3.08 -4.80
N ALA A 76 -6.16 -2.28 -5.80
CA ALA A 76 -6.77 -0.96 -5.54
C ALA A 76 -8.11 -1.06 -4.78
N ARG A 77 -8.94 -2.05 -5.12
CA ARG A 77 -10.18 -2.35 -4.36
C ARG A 77 -9.87 -2.79 -2.93
N LEU A 78 -8.81 -3.57 -2.75
CA LEU A 78 -8.35 -4.03 -1.45
C LEU A 78 -7.85 -2.87 -0.58
N ASP A 79 -7.08 -1.93 -1.14
CA ASP A 79 -6.67 -0.70 -0.46
C ASP A 79 -7.87 0.11 0.03
N THR A 80 -8.86 0.30 -0.84
CA THR A 80 -10.11 0.99 -0.49
C THR A 80 -10.85 0.27 0.64
N PHE A 81 -10.84 -1.07 0.63
CA PHE A 81 -11.46 -1.86 1.68
C PHE A 81 -10.73 -1.72 3.02
N MET A 82 -9.39 -1.76 3.02
CA MET A 82 -8.58 -1.63 4.23
C MET A 82 -8.65 -0.24 4.87
N ALA A 83 -8.98 0.80 4.09
CA ALA A 83 -9.22 2.14 4.62
C ALA A 83 -10.45 2.22 5.53
N ARG A 84 -11.34 1.22 5.51
CA ARG A 84 -12.52 1.18 6.38
C ARG A 84 -12.10 0.80 7.81
N PRO A 85 -12.58 1.53 8.84
CA PRO A 85 -12.28 1.20 10.23
C PRO A 85 -12.64 -0.25 10.57
N GLY A 86 -11.69 -1.00 11.16
CA GLY A 86 -11.90 -2.38 11.60
C GLY A 86 -11.95 -3.43 10.47
N ALA A 87 -11.63 -3.07 9.23
CA ALA A 87 -11.70 -3.99 8.10
C ALA A 87 -10.71 -5.16 8.19
N MET A 88 -9.49 -4.91 8.69
CA MET A 88 -8.46 -5.94 8.86
C MET A 88 -7.57 -5.64 10.06
N SER A 89 -7.56 -6.53 11.05
CA SER A 89 -6.66 -6.45 12.21
C SER A 89 -6.13 -7.83 12.58
N GLY A 90 -4.85 -7.89 12.97
CA GLY A 90 -4.15 -9.10 13.40
C GLY A 90 -3.08 -9.59 12.42
N ASP A 91 -2.10 -10.31 12.95
CA ASP A 91 -0.89 -10.72 12.22
C ASP A 91 -1.18 -11.63 11.02
N GLY A 92 -2.22 -12.46 11.10
CA GLY A 92 -2.65 -13.31 9.99
C GLY A 92 -3.11 -12.54 8.75
N TYR A 93 -3.62 -11.30 8.92
CA TYR A 93 -3.96 -10.45 7.79
C TYR A 93 -2.73 -9.86 7.11
N VAL A 94 -1.67 -9.55 7.87
CA VAL A 94 -0.42 -9.02 7.30
C VAL A 94 0.20 -10.06 6.37
N LEU A 95 0.28 -11.31 6.81
CA LEU A 95 0.80 -12.41 6.00
C LEU A 95 -0.04 -12.59 4.73
N GLY A 96 -1.35 -12.81 4.87
CA GLY A 96 -2.23 -13.04 3.72
C GLY A 96 -2.25 -11.86 2.73
N LEU A 97 -2.22 -10.63 3.24
CA LEU A 97 -2.16 -9.42 2.41
C LEU A 97 -0.85 -9.34 1.61
N GLY A 98 0.28 -9.56 2.29
CA GLY A 98 1.59 -9.53 1.63
C GLY A 98 1.75 -10.65 0.61
N CYS A 99 1.29 -11.86 0.93
CA CYS A 99 1.24 -12.98 -0.02
C CYS A 99 0.38 -12.65 -1.23
N TYR A 100 -0.80 -12.05 -1.02
CA TYR A 100 -1.69 -11.65 -2.11
C TYR A 100 -1.03 -10.62 -3.04
N VAL A 101 -0.45 -9.56 -2.48
CA VAL A 101 0.22 -8.51 -3.26
C VAL A 101 1.44 -9.05 -3.99
N GLY A 102 2.25 -9.89 -3.34
CA GLY A 102 3.38 -10.54 -4.00
C GLY A 102 2.93 -11.46 -5.12
N GLU A 103 1.83 -12.20 -4.95
CA GLU A 103 1.30 -13.04 -6.03
C GLU A 103 0.78 -12.21 -7.21
N VAL A 104 0.21 -11.02 -6.97
CA VAL A 104 -0.12 -10.06 -8.04
C VAL A 104 1.14 -9.63 -8.78
N ILE A 105 2.21 -9.26 -8.08
CA ILE A 105 3.50 -8.91 -8.69
C ILE A 105 4.01 -10.09 -9.53
N ARG A 106 4.06 -11.30 -8.94
CA ARG A 106 4.57 -12.51 -9.57
C ARG A 106 3.83 -12.86 -10.86
N ARG A 107 2.49 -12.76 -10.86
CA ARG A 107 1.66 -13.08 -12.03
C ARG A 107 1.77 -12.04 -13.16
N ASN A 108 1.92 -10.77 -12.81
CA ASN A 108 1.93 -9.69 -13.81
C ASN A 108 3.32 -9.38 -14.36
N VAL A 109 4.36 -9.59 -13.55
CA VAL A 109 5.73 -9.17 -13.86
C VAL A 109 6.71 -10.36 -13.91
N GLY A 110 6.39 -11.47 -13.24
CA GLY A 110 7.28 -12.59 -13.02
C GLY A 110 7.95 -12.54 -11.64
N GLY A 111 8.95 -13.39 -11.44
CA GLY A 111 9.68 -13.51 -10.19
C GLY A 111 9.40 -14.82 -9.46
N ALA A 112 10.19 -15.06 -8.40
CA ALA A 112 10.15 -16.27 -7.60
C ALA A 112 10.12 -15.93 -6.11
N TRP A 113 9.28 -16.65 -5.36
CA TRP A 113 9.24 -16.56 -3.90
C TRP A 113 10.51 -17.16 -3.30
N VAL A 114 11.08 -16.46 -2.32
CA VAL A 114 12.15 -16.96 -1.47
C VAL A 114 11.57 -17.38 -0.11
N ALA A 115 12.27 -18.24 0.63
CA ALA A 115 11.81 -18.78 1.92
C ALA A 115 11.48 -17.69 2.96
N ASP A 116 12.13 -16.53 2.87
CA ASP A 116 11.87 -15.37 3.74
C ASP A 116 10.66 -14.51 3.29
N GLY A 117 9.95 -14.93 2.24
CA GLY A 117 8.77 -14.24 1.72
C GLY A 117 9.09 -12.98 0.93
N SER A 118 10.35 -12.80 0.49
CA SER A 118 10.67 -11.84 -0.57
C SER A 118 10.37 -12.43 -1.95
N LEU A 119 10.29 -11.55 -2.95
CA LEU A 119 10.24 -11.91 -4.36
C LEU A 119 11.49 -11.43 -5.06
N VAL A 120 12.20 -12.37 -5.68
CA VAL A 120 13.39 -12.12 -6.51
C VAL A 120 13.05 -12.29 -8.00
N GLU A 121 13.96 -11.88 -8.88
CA GLU A 121 13.82 -12.01 -10.35
C GLU A 121 12.59 -11.27 -10.92
N VAL A 122 12.19 -10.17 -10.26
CA VAL A 122 11.03 -9.35 -10.65
C VAL A 122 11.43 -8.35 -11.75
N GLY A 123 11.66 -8.87 -12.95
CA GLY A 123 12.14 -8.07 -14.09
C GLY A 123 13.51 -7.45 -13.80
N SER A 124 13.57 -6.13 -13.72
CA SER A 124 14.79 -5.37 -13.37
C SER A 124 14.95 -5.10 -11.87
N VAL A 125 13.91 -5.38 -11.09
CA VAL A 125 13.92 -5.18 -9.64
C VAL A 125 14.58 -6.40 -9.03
N ALA A 126 15.74 -6.18 -8.39
CA ALA A 126 16.55 -7.25 -7.81
C ALA A 126 15.74 -8.07 -6.79
N GLU A 127 15.00 -7.37 -5.93
CA GLU A 127 14.22 -7.96 -4.86
C GLU A 127 13.09 -7.02 -4.44
N THR A 128 11.96 -7.61 -4.03
CA THR A 128 10.85 -6.87 -3.43
C THR A 128 10.37 -7.56 -2.16
N PHE A 129 9.80 -6.80 -1.23
CA PHE A 129 9.40 -7.29 0.09
C PHE A 129 7.89 -7.08 0.36
N PRO A 130 6.99 -7.84 -0.29
CA PRO A 130 5.54 -7.67 -0.15
C PRO A 130 5.05 -7.80 1.29
N LEU A 131 5.60 -8.74 2.07
CA LEU A 131 5.23 -8.96 3.48
C LEU A 131 5.56 -7.75 4.36
N GLN A 132 6.76 -7.19 4.20
CA GLN A 132 7.18 -6.00 4.94
C GLN A 132 6.27 -4.82 4.61
N GLN A 133 5.96 -4.63 3.32
CA GLN A 133 5.09 -3.56 2.87
C GLN A 133 3.66 -3.72 3.39
N ALA A 134 3.11 -4.93 3.37
CA ALA A 134 1.80 -5.23 3.96
C ALA A 134 1.78 -4.87 5.46
N GLY A 135 2.84 -5.20 6.20
CA GLY A 135 2.97 -4.83 7.61
C GLY A 135 2.96 -3.32 7.83
N ILE A 136 3.65 -2.56 6.97
CA ILE A 136 3.61 -1.09 6.99
C ILE A 136 2.19 -0.59 6.71
N CYS A 137 1.52 -1.14 5.69
CA CYS A 137 0.18 -0.74 5.29
C CYS A 137 -0.84 -0.99 6.41
N CYS A 138 -0.85 -2.18 7.02
CA CYS A 138 -1.75 -2.50 8.13
C CYS A 138 -1.53 -1.57 9.34
N ARG A 139 -0.27 -1.24 9.69
CA ARG A 139 0.03 -0.31 10.78
C ARG A 139 -0.47 1.10 10.49
N ARG A 140 -0.36 1.57 9.25
CA ARG A 140 -0.81 2.92 8.84
C ARG A 140 -2.33 3.01 8.67
N ALA A 141 -2.97 1.97 8.13
CA ALA A 141 -4.42 1.86 8.05
C ALA A 141 -5.07 1.95 9.44
N ASN A 142 -4.49 1.29 10.46
CA ASN A 142 -4.96 1.39 11.86
C ASN A 142 -4.82 2.80 12.47
N ARG A 143 -3.98 3.66 11.88
CA ARG A 143 -3.84 5.08 12.29
C ARG A 143 -4.67 6.02 11.42
N HIS A 144 -5.41 5.50 10.44
CA HIS A 144 -6.09 6.29 9.41
C HIS A 144 -5.12 7.17 8.59
N GLU A 145 -3.87 6.73 8.47
CA GLU A 145 -2.82 7.43 7.74
C GLU A 145 -2.67 6.79 6.36
N CYS A 146 -2.99 7.55 5.31
CA CYS A 146 -2.81 7.21 3.88
C CYS A 146 -3.64 6.03 3.34
N PRO A 147 -4.77 6.31 2.66
CA PRO A 147 -5.24 5.42 1.61
C PRO A 147 -4.18 5.29 0.49
N ASP A 148 -4.20 4.19 -0.26
CA ASP A 148 -3.44 3.96 -1.50
C ASP A 148 -1.97 3.47 -1.38
N LEU A 149 -1.57 2.95 -0.21
CA LEU A 149 -0.18 2.49 0.00
C LEU A 149 0.19 1.21 -0.78
N LEU A 150 -0.74 0.25 -0.93
CA LEU A 150 -0.44 -0.94 -1.74
C LEU A 150 -0.44 -0.61 -3.21
N GLN A 151 -1.36 0.25 -3.65
CA GLN A 151 -1.43 0.68 -5.04
C GLN A 151 -0.15 1.44 -5.44
N SER A 152 0.31 2.36 -4.58
CA SER A 152 1.57 3.11 -4.81
C SER A 152 2.77 2.17 -4.87
N TYR A 153 2.85 1.20 -3.95
CA TYR A 153 3.91 0.19 -3.95
C TYR A 153 3.88 -0.67 -5.22
N LEU A 154 2.71 -1.20 -5.58
CA LEU A 154 2.53 -2.06 -6.75
C LEU A 154 2.90 -1.32 -8.04
N ALA A 155 2.43 -0.09 -8.20
CA ALA A 155 2.77 0.76 -9.34
C ALA A 155 4.28 1.01 -9.43
N THR A 156 4.94 1.26 -8.29
CA THR A 156 6.39 1.45 -8.24
C THR A 156 7.14 0.20 -8.73
N VAL A 157 6.77 -0.99 -8.24
CA VAL A 157 7.38 -2.26 -8.65
C VAL A 157 7.13 -2.54 -10.13
N MET A 158 5.89 -2.39 -10.61
CA MET A 158 5.52 -2.66 -12.00
C MET A 158 6.22 -1.72 -12.98
N ASN A 159 6.31 -0.42 -12.65
CA ASN A 159 7.01 0.56 -13.48
C ASN A 159 8.52 0.28 -13.54
N ALA A 160 9.13 -0.03 -12.40
CA ALA A 160 10.55 -0.38 -12.35
C ALA A 160 10.84 -1.61 -13.21
N ALA A 161 10.04 -2.68 -13.04
CA ALA A 161 10.24 -3.92 -13.77
C ALA A 161 9.92 -3.84 -15.28
N GLY A 162 8.94 -3.01 -15.67
CA GLY A 162 8.57 -2.79 -17.07
C GLY A 162 9.61 -2.03 -17.88
N SER A 163 10.44 -1.19 -17.22
CA SER A 163 11.38 -0.29 -17.90
C SER A 163 12.51 -1.01 -18.67
N VAL A 164 12.79 -2.28 -18.39
CA VAL A 164 13.90 -3.02 -19.05
C VAL A 164 13.48 -3.81 -20.29
N ARG A 165 12.18 -4.09 -20.49
CA ARG A 165 11.74 -4.84 -21.68
C ARG A 165 11.92 -4.05 -22.99
N GLN A 166 12.10 -2.73 -22.95
CA GLN A 166 12.26 -1.90 -24.15
C GLN A 166 13.69 -1.81 -24.69
N GLU A 167 14.72 -2.29 -23.98
CA GLU A 167 16.11 -2.14 -24.42
C GLU A 167 16.69 -3.34 -25.19
N ARG A 168 15.89 -4.34 -25.59
CA ARG A 168 16.42 -5.39 -26.48
C ARG A 168 16.45 -4.86 -27.92
N PRO A 169 17.62 -4.49 -28.49
CA PRO A 169 17.68 -4.08 -29.87
C PRO A 169 17.14 -5.21 -30.77
N PRO A 170 16.44 -4.88 -31.87
CA PRO A 170 15.94 -5.89 -32.80
C PRO A 170 17.10 -6.75 -33.31
N PRO A 171 16.89 -8.05 -33.58
CA PRO A 171 17.94 -8.92 -34.09
C PRO A 171 18.48 -8.33 -35.42
N PRO A 172 19.81 -8.36 -35.66
CA PRO A 172 20.37 -7.91 -36.92
C PRO A 172 19.79 -8.75 -38.07
N SER A 173 19.43 -8.05 -39.16
CA SER A 173 18.90 -8.64 -40.39
C SER A 173 19.95 -9.44 -41.15
#